data_AF-A0A517ZS06-F1
#
_entry.id   AF-A0A517ZS06-F1
#
_cell.length_a   1.000
_cell.length_b   1.000
_cell.length_c   1.000
_cell.angle_alpha   90.00
_cell.angle_beta   90.00
_cell.angle_gamma   90.00
#
_symmetry.space_group_name_H-M   'P 1'
#
loop_
_entity.id
_entity.type
_entity.pdbx_description
1 polymer ?
#
loop_
_entity_poly.entity_id
_entity_poly.type
_entity_poly.pdbx_seq_one_letter_code
_entity_poly.pdbx_strand_id
1 'polypeptide(L)'
;MNSYLSDFKKISTAMNAMTFQSDAEISYDLLSDALWWTDERPPLTNFRPRDFWCLRFVFRYRTSVILNDIDEDYEDYWNEALIRFPNWAGFHESRCSPNRELAEIYRQMEAGGMQSFGEIGGRDV
;
A
#
# COMPACT_ATOMS: atom_id res chain seq x y z
N MET A 1 6.19 -12.92 -17.73
CA MET A 1 5.51 -13.37 -16.50
C MET A 1 5.81 -12.33 -15.43
N ASN A 2 4.81 -11.55 -14.99
CA ASN A 2 5.02 -10.42 -14.07
C ASN A 2 5.66 -10.91 -12.76
N SER A 3 6.93 -10.60 -12.57
CA SER A 3 7.81 -11.10 -11.50
C SER A 3 7.25 -10.92 -10.09
N TYR A 4 6.36 -9.94 -9.88
CA TYR A 4 5.84 -9.58 -8.56
C TYR A 4 4.56 -10.33 -8.16
N LEU A 5 3.78 -10.87 -9.11
CA LEU A 5 2.58 -11.64 -8.78
C LEU A 5 2.91 -12.98 -8.11
N SER A 6 4.07 -13.57 -8.44
CA SER A 6 4.54 -14.78 -7.76
C SER A 6 4.88 -14.55 -6.29
N ASP A 7 5.24 -13.31 -5.91
CA ASP A 7 5.58 -12.97 -4.53
C ASP A 7 4.35 -12.97 -3.61
N PHE A 8 3.14 -12.73 -4.14
CA PHE A 8 1.92 -12.82 -3.34
C PHE A 8 1.71 -14.22 -2.75
N LYS A 9 2.09 -15.29 -3.47
CA LYS A 9 2.02 -16.65 -2.92
C LYS A 9 2.88 -16.82 -1.68
N LYS A 10 4.02 -16.14 -1.61
CA LYS A 10 4.97 -16.25 -0.51
C LYS A 10 4.44 -15.59 0.76
N ILE A 11 3.74 -14.45 0.61
CA ILE A 11 3.27 -13.66 1.74
C ILE A 11 1.80 -13.92 2.11
N SER A 12 1.03 -14.63 1.26
CA SER A 12 -0.43 -14.73 1.38
C SER A 12 -0.92 -15.17 2.76
N THR A 13 -0.32 -16.20 3.36
CA THR A 13 -0.73 -16.69 4.69
C THR A 13 -0.57 -15.62 5.77
N ALA A 14 0.54 -14.88 5.75
CA ALA A 14 0.79 -13.82 6.73
C ALA A 14 -0.14 -12.62 6.50
N MET A 15 -0.30 -12.21 5.23
CA MET A 15 -1.20 -11.10 4.87
C MET A 15 -2.66 -11.40 5.24
N ASN A 16 -3.11 -12.63 5.02
CA ASN A 16 -4.48 -13.06 5.34
C ASN A 16 -4.73 -13.21 6.85
N ALA A 17 -3.67 -13.24 7.67
CA ALA A 17 -3.77 -13.26 9.13
C ALA A 17 -3.73 -11.85 9.74
N MET A 18 -3.43 -10.81 8.95
CA MET A 18 -3.50 -9.43 9.40
C MET A 18 -4.97 -9.05 9.61
N THR A 19 -5.26 -8.38 10.72
CA THR A 19 -6.61 -7.98 11.10
C THR A 19 -6.69 -6.47 11.15
N PHE A 20 -7.83 -5.94 10.73
CA PHE A 20 -8.10 -4.51 10.78
C PHE A 20 -8.01 -4.00 12.22
N GLN A 21 -7.32 -2.88 12.40
CA GLN A 21 -7.19 -2.14 13.64
C GLN A 21 -7.71 -0.72 13.42
N SER A 22 -8.67 -0.29 14.24
CA SER A 22 -9.29 1.04 14.12
C SER A 22 -8.33 2.18 14.47
N ASP A 23 -7.27 1.87 15.21
CA ASP A 23 -6.20 2.77 15.64
C ASP A 23 -4.93 2.63 14.79
N ALA A 24 -4.98 1.91 13.67
CA ALA A 24 -3.83 1.79 12.76
C ALA A 24 -3.44 3.17 12.20
N GLU A 25 -2.14 3.46 12.23
CA GLU A 25 -1.59 4.74 11.78
C GLU A 25 -1.42 4.75 10.26
N ILE A 26 -1.79 5.86 9.62
CA ILE A 26 -1.61 6.07 8.19
C ILE A 26 -0.17 6.50 7.92
N SER A 27 0.41 5.92 6.88
CA SER A 27 1.72 6.27 6.35
C SER A 27 1.66 6.41 4.83
N TYR A 28 2.61 7.16 4.28
CA TYR A 28 2.77 7.36 2.84
C TYR A 28 4.03 6.62 2.34
N ASP A 29 3.87 5.76 1.33
CA ASP A 29 4.99 5.07 0.66
C ASP A 29 5.32 5.81 -0.64
N LEU A 30 6.43 6.56 -0.59
CA LEU A 30 6.91 7.41 -1.69
C LEU A 30 7.19 6.63 -2.98
N LEU A 31 7.58 5.35 -2.89
CA LEU A 31 7.93 4.56 -4.06
C LEU A 31 6.70 4.01 -4.80
N SER A 32 5.58 3.88 -4.10
CA SER A 32 4.30 3.52 -4.70
C SER A 32 3.36 4.70 -4.91
N ASP A 33 3.70 5.89 -4.41
CA ASP A 33 2.80 7.04 -4.37
C ASP A 33 1.42 6.64 -3.82
N ALA A 34 1.43 6.12 -2.58
CA ALA A 34 0.28 5.44 -2.00
C ALA A 34 0.20 5.55 -0.48
N LEU A 35 -1.03 5.48 0.04
CA LEU A 35 -1.30 5.33 1.47
C LEU A 35 -1.23 3.86 1.90
N TRP A 36 -0.71 3.62 3.09
CA TRP A 36 -0.73 2.32 3.77
C TRP A 36 -0.88 2.48 5.29
N TRP A 37 -1.28 1.41 5.98
CA TRP A 37 -1.55 1.42 7.42
C TRP A 37 -0.64 0.47 8.19
N THR A 38 -0.37 0.76 9.47
CA THR A 38 0.52 -0.05 10.30
C THR A 38 0.04 -1.49 10.51
N ASP A 39 -1.26 -1.75 10.42
CA ASP A 39 -1.88 -3.09 10.50
C ASP A 39 -1.83 -3.87 9.17
N GLU A 40 -1.17 -3.34 8.14
CA GLU A 40 -1.15 -3.95 6.80
C GLU A 40 0.09 -4.80 6.51
N ARG A 41 1.11 -4.78 7.38
CA ARG A 41 2.33 -5.56 7.20
C ARG A 41 2.59 -6.43 8.43
N PRO A 42 2.90 -7.73 8.26
CA PRO A 42 3.30 -8.57 9.37
C PRO A 42 4.70 -8.15 9.87
N PRO A 43 5.07 -8.51 11.12
CA PRO A 43 6.42 -8.31 11.62
C PRO A 43 7.48 -8.93 10.71
N LEU A 44 8.61 -8.23 10.53
CA LEU A 44 9.72 -8.66 9.66
C LEU A 44 10.55 -9.83 10.21
N THR A 45 10.16 -10.43 11.34
CA THR A 45 10.91 -11.54 11.96
C THR A 45 11.09 -12.73 11.04
N ASN A 46 10.12 -12.98 10.13
CA ASN A 46 10.13 -14.09 9.19
C ASN A 46 10.22 -13.65 7.72
N PHE A 47 10.33 -12.35 7.44
CA PHE A 47 10.24 -11.80 6.09
C PHE A 47 11.30 -10.75 5.83
N ARG A 48 11.78 -10.69 4.58
CA ARG A 48 12.64 -9.59 4.14
C ARG A 48 11.76 -8.43 3.65
N PRO A 49 12.18 -7.16 3.81
CA PRO A 49 11.43 -6.01 3.29
C PRO A 49 11.02 -6.15 1.82
N ARG A 50 11.90 -6.75 1.00
CA ARG A 50 11.63 -7.01 -0.43
C ARG A 50 10.48 -7.96 -0.71
N ASP A 51 10.12 -8.81 0.24
CA ASP A 51 9.03 -9.76 0.10
C ASP A 51 7.67 -9.04 0.03
N PHE A 52 7.61 -7.79 0.48
CA PHE A 52 6.42 -6.94 0.46
C PHE A 52 6.44 -5.89 -0.64
N TRP A 53 7.45 -5.85 -1.51
CA TRP A 53 7.51 -4.85 -2.59
C TRP A 53 6.36 -5.00 -3.58
N CYS A 54 5.83 -6.21 -3.77
CA CYS A 54 4.63 -6.46 -4.57
C CYS A 54 3.37 -5.76 -4.02
N LEU A 55 3.31 -5.45 -2.71
CA LEU A 55 2.18 -4.73 -2.13
C LEU A 55 2.10 -3.27 -2.58
N ARG A 56 3.19 -2.69 -3.08
CA ARG A 56 3.20 -1.32 -3.61
C ARG A 56 2.14 -1.11 -4.69
N PHE A 57 1.96 -2.10 -5.56
CA PHE A 57 0.94 -2.05 -6.62
C PHE A 57 -0.48 -2.10 -6.04
N VAL A 58 -0.69 -2.92 -5.00
CA VAL A 58 -1.98 -3.02 -4.30
C VAL A 58 -2.30 -1.71 -3.57
N PHE A 59 -1.31 -1.11 -2.92
CA PHE A 59 -1.48 0.16 -2.21
C PHE A 59 -1.80 1.28 -3.18
N ARG A 60 -1.12 1.32 -4.33
CA ARG A 60 -1.36 2.31 -5.38
C ARG A 60 -2.77 2.19 -5.93
N TYR A 61 -3.21 0.98 -6.30
CA TYR A 61 -4.58 0.75 -6.76
C TYR A 61 -5.61 1.20 -5.72
N ARG A 62 -5.42 0.82 -4.44
CA ARG A 62 -6.35 1.27 -3.38
C ARG A 62 -6.38 2.79 -3.24
N THR A 63 -5.22 3.44 -3.31
CA THR A 63 -5.13 4.89 -3.19
C THR A 63 -5.87 5.56 -4.35
N SER A 64 -5.77 5.03 -5.56
CA SER A 64 -6.51 5.51 -6.74
C SER A 64 -8.04 5.41 -6.54
N VAL A 65 -8.52 4.33 -5.91
CA VAL A 65 -9.93 4.17 -5.50
C VAL A 65 -10.33 5.22 -4.45
N ILE A 66 -9.51 5.45 -3.42
CA ILE A 66 -9.75 6.47 -2.39
C ILE A 66 -9.87 7.87 -3.02
N LEU A 67 -9.03 8.16 -4.02
CA LEU A 67 -9.00 9.42 -4.75
C LEU A 67 -10.14 9.58 -5.76
N ASN A 68 -10.92 8.52 -6.02
CA ASN A 68 -11.93 8.48 -7.07
C ASN A 68 -11.34 8.73 -8.47
N ASP A 69 -10.15 8.19 -8.72
CA ASP A 69 -9.42 8.26 -9.99
C ASP A 69 -8.70 6.92 -10.20
N ILE A 70 -9.44 5.91 -10.67
CA ILE A 70 -8.98 4.52 -10.69
C ILE A 70 -7.82 4.35 -11.69
N ASP A 71 -6.73 3.77 -11.19
CA ASP A 71 -5.51 3.45 -11.93
C ASP A 71 -5.55 1.97 -12.37
N GLU A 72 -6.11 1.72 -13.56
CA GLU A 72 -6.35 0.37 -14.10
C GLU A 72 -5.06 -0.45 -14.31
N ASP A 73 -3.90 0.20 -14.44
CA ASP A 73 -2.60 -0.45 -14.63
C ASP A 73 -2.23 -1.40 -13.46
N TYR A 74 -2.84 -1.19 -12.29
CA TYR A 74 -2.60 -1.98 -11.07
C TYR A 74 -3.76 -2.92 -10.70
N GLU A 75 -4.81 -2.98 -11.51
CA GLU A 75 -6.00 -3.78 -11.22
C GLU A 75 -5.69 -5.29 -11.08
N ASP A 76 -4.81 -5.83 -11.93
CA ASP A 76 -4.39 -7.23 -11.86
C ASP A 76 -3.75 -7.59 -10.52
N TYR A 77 -2.96 -6.68 -9.94
CA TYR A 77 -2.34 -6.88 -8.63
C TYR A 77 -3.37 -6.84 -7.51
N TRP A 78 -4.33 -5.92 -7.61
CA TRP A 78 -5.44 -5.82 -6.67
C TRP A 78 -6.30 -7.09 -6.67
N ASN A 79 -6.71 -7.54 -7.85
CA ASN A 79 -7.53 -8.74 -8.02
C ASN A 79 -6.81 -10.00 -7.51
N GLU A 80 -5.53 -10.16 -7.82
CA GLU A 80 -4.76 -11.31 -7.33
C GLU A 80 -4.57 -11.27 -5.80
N ALA A 81 -4.42 -10.07 -5.22
CA ALA A 81 -4.36 -9.87 -3.77
C ALA A 81 -5.69 -10.27 -3.08
N LEU A 82 -6.84 -9.86 -3.64
CA LEU A 82 -8.16 -10.26 -3.16
C LEU A 82 -8.35 -11.78 -3.18
N ILE A 83 -7.86 -12.46 -4.23
CA ILE A 83 -7.95 -13.92 -4.33
C ILE A 83 -7.09 -14.62 -3.26
N ARG A 84 -5.87 -14.10 -3.01
CA ARG A 84 -4.87 -14.80 -2.19
C ARG A 84 -4.97 -14.52 -0.70
N PHE A 85 -5.38 -13.32 -0.30
CA PHE A 85 -5.47 -12.89 1.09
C PHE A 85 -6.71 -12.02 1.32
N PRO A 86 -7.93 -12.54 1.09
CA PRO A 86 -9.17 -11.76 1.14
C PRO A 86 -9.46 -11.10 2.49
N ASN A 87 -8.88 -11.62 3.59
CA ASN A 87 -9.11 -11.09 4.94
C ASN A 87 -8.11 -10.00 5.33
N TRP A 88 -7.20 -9.60 4.45
CA TRP A 88 -6.19 -8.60 4.76
C TRP A 88 -6.82 -7.26 5.17
N ALA A 89 -6.29 -6.65 6.23
CA ALA A 89 -6.75 -5.37 6.79
C ALA A 89 -6.91 -4.25 5.73
N GLY A 90 -6.05 -4.25 4.71
CA GLY A 90 -6.10 -3.25 3.64
C GLY A 90 -7.32 -3.32 2.73
N PHE A 91 -8.11 -4.40 2.81
CA PHE A 91 -9.41 -4.57 2.13
C PHE A 91 -10.62 -4.14 2.96
N HIS A 92 -10.40 -3.57 4.15
CA HIS A 92 -11.51 -3.03 4.93
C HIS A 92 -12.27 -1.93 4.16
N GLU A 93 -13.59 -1.91 4.28
CA GLU A 93 -14.49 -1.05 3.48
C GLU A 93 -14.15 0.45 3.58
N SER A 94 -13.70 0.88 4.76
CA SER A 94 -13.30 2.27 5.01
C SER A 94 -12.06 2.71 4.24
N ARG A 95 -11.29 1.75 3.69
CA ARG A 95 -10.08 1.98 2.89
C ARG A 95 -10.26 1.68 1.40
N CYS A 96 -11.42 1.15 1.00
CA CYS A 96 -11.69 0.67 -0.36
C CYS A 96 -12.83 1.42 -1.06
N SER A 97 -13.06 2.67 -0.67
CA SER A 97 -14.09 3.53 -1.24
C SER A 97 -13.59 4.96 -1.39
N PRO A 98 -14.15 5.75 -2.32
CA PRO A 98 -13.88 7.18 -2.41
C PRO A 98 -14.02 7.86 -1.05
N ASN A 99 -12.94 8.49 -0.58
CA ASN A 99 -12.90 9.07 0.75
C ASN A 99 -12.16 10.41 0.73
N ARG A 100 -12.90 11.50 0.96
CA ARG A 100 -12.39 12.87 0.90
C ARG A 100 -11.32 13.16 1.96
N GLU A 101 -11.47 12.63 3.17
CA GLU A 101 -10.52 12.84 4.26
C GLU A 101 -9.19 12.15 3.96
N LEU A 102 -9.25 10.87 3.55
CA LEU A 102 -8.04 10.14 3.14
C LEU A 102 -7.38 10.77 1.90
N ALA A 103 -8.17 11.29 0.95
CA ALA A 103 -7.64 12.01 -0.20
C ALA A 103 -6.91 13.30 0.19
N GLU A 104 -7.37 14.00 1.24
CA GLU A 104 -6.70 15.19 1.76
C GLU A 104 -5.40 14.82 2.50
N ILE A 105 -5.42 13.75 3.31
CA ILE A 105 -4.23 13.20 3.96
C ILE A 105 -3.18 12.80 2.91
N TYR A 106 -3.59 12.11 1.85
CA TYR A 106 -2.71 11.75 0.73
C TYR A 106 -2.02 12.99 0.15
N ARG A 107 -2.79 14.03 -0.23
CA ARG A 107 -2.22 15.25 -0.82
C ARG A 107 -1.25 15.98 0.12
N GLN A 108 -1.55 16.00 1.43
CA GLN A 108 -0.67 16.61 2.43
C GLN A 108 0.65 15.82 2.56
N MET A 109 0.57 14.48 2.63
CA MET A 109 1.74 13.62 2.75
C MET A 109 2.58 13.57 1.47
N GLU A 110 1.94 13.56 0.29
CA GLU A 110 2.60 13.63 -1.01
C GLU A 110 3.44 14.91 -1.13
N ALA A 111 2.83 16.07 -0.83
CA ALA A 111 3.52 17.35 -0.86
C ALA A 111 4.70 17.40 0.13
N GLY A 112 4.52 16.90 1.35
CA GLY A 112 5.59 16.83 2.35
C GLY A 112 6.70 15.84 1.99
N GLY A 113 6.34 14.67 1.45
CA GLY A 113 7.27 13.63 1.00
C GLY A 113 8.15 14.09 -0.15
N MET A 114 7.58 14.83 -1.12
CA MET A 114 8.35 15.44 -2.21
C MET A 114 9.35 16.49 -1.70
N GLN A 115 8.97 17.29 -0.70
CA GLN A 115 9.89 18.24 -0.07
C GLN A 115 11.06 17.54 0.62
N SER A 116 10.78 16.53 1.46
CA SER A 116 11.83 15.77 2.16
C SER A 116 12.75 14.98 1.21
N PHE A 117 12.22 14.43 0.11
CA PHE A 117 13.03 13.72 -0.88
C PHE A 117 13.94 14.66 -1.66
N GLY A 118 13.45 15.85 -2.04
CA GLY A 118 14.25 16.89 -2.69
C GLY A 118 15.42 17.39 -1.83
N GLU A 119 15.22 17.49 -0.51
CA GLU A 119 16.28 17.86 0.45
C GLU A 119 17.37 16.79 0.60
N ILE A 120 17.01 15.50 0.48
CA ILE A 120 17.98 14.40 0.52
C ILE A 120 18.76 14.32 -0.80
N GLY A 121 18.11 14.58 -1.93
CA GLY A 121 18.73 14.64 -3.25
C GLY A 121 19.63 15.86 -3.48
N GLY A 122 19.51 16.91 -2.66
CA GLY A 122 20.36 18.12 -2.69
C GLY A 122 21.59 18.07 -1.80
N ARG A 123 21.86 16.95 -1.12
CA ARG A 123 23.16 16.69 -0.49
C ARG A 123 24.06 15.99 -1.51
N ASP A 124 24.62 16.79 -2.40
CA ASP A 124 25.61 16.33 -3.37
C ASP A 124 26.86 15.74 -2.69
N VAL A 125 27.38 14.76 -3.43
CA VAL A 125 28.67 14.07 -3.40
C VAL A 125 29.86 14.91 -2.92
#